data_AF-A0A9W5TMW2-F1
#
_entry.id   AF-A0A9W5TMW2-F1
#
_cell.length_a   1.000
_cell.length_b   1.000
_cell.length_c   1.000
_cell.angle_alpha   90.00
_cell.angle_beta   90.00
_cell.angle_gamma   90.00
#
_symmetry.space_group_name_H-M   'P 1'
#
loop_
_entity.id
_entity.type
_entity.pdbx_description
1 polymer ?
#
loop_
_entity_poly.entity_id
_entity_poly.type
_entity_poly.pdbx_seq_one_letter_code
_entity_poly.pdbx_strand_id
1 'polypeptide(L)'
;MRTHGWSGAKPASDDEAIARILDAAGKTIELHGADFSISDVARTVGVTRQTVYRYFASTEALLVAAAVHAVDGFLDRLTEHVAGITSPPEAVTEAVATALEWLPREKYIGMLMVPGGSQHAESVTSDVALRFARDMVQRLDVDWVAAGYDDAEIDELSEHLLRIIQSFVIDPGRPPRRGQELRAYLHRWVGRALRPG
;
A
#
# COMPACT_ATOMS: atom_id res chain seq x y z
N MET A 1 -1.28 40.64 1.24
CA MET A 1 -0.98 39.74 2.38
C MET A 1 0.18 38.85 1.97
N ARG A 2 1.33 38.92 2.66
CA ARG A 2 2.41 37.93 2.48
C ARG A 2 1.94 36.66 3.18
N THR A 3 1.56 35.64 2.43
CA THR A 3 1.32 34.32 3.01
C THR A 3 2.66 33.84 3.58
N HIS A 4 2.76 33.76 4.91
CA HIS A 4 3.90 33.09 5.53
C HIS A 4 3.79 31.62 5.13
N GLY A 5 4.71 31.15 4.28
CA GLY A 5 4.72 29.76 3.82
C GLY A 5 4.70 28.77 4.99
N TRP A 6 4.15 27.59 4.77
CA TRP A 6 3.91 26.56 5.79
C TRP A 6 2.88 26.98 6.84
N SER A 7 1.87 27.75 6.44
CA SER A 7 0.80 28.24 7.33
C SER A 7 1.34 28.95 8.58
N GLY A 8 2.52 29.57 8.49
CA GLY A 8 3.18 30.27 9.60
C GLY A 8 4.11 29.42 10.46
N ALA A 9 4.19 28.10 10.27
CA ALA A 9 5.06 27.20 11.03
C ALA A 9 6.05 26.49 10.10
N LYS A 10 7.20 27.11 9.84
CA LYS A 10 8.25 26.52 9.00
C LYS A 10 8.74 25.19 9.62
N PRO A 11 8.87 24.11 8.84
CA PRO A 11 9.44 22.85 9.34
C PRO A 11 10.90 23.03 9.77
N ALA A 12 11.30 22.27 10.78
CA ALA A 12 12.63 22.24 11.37
C ALA A 12 13.65 21.49 10.49
N SER A 13 13.18 20.57 9.65
CA SER A 13 14.00 19.80 8.70
C SER A 13 13.28 19.54 7.38
N ASP A 14 14.02 19.06 6.39
CA ASP A 14 13.44 18.60 5.12
C ASP A 14 12.61 17.32 5.31
N ASP A 15 12.96 16.44 6.25
CA ASP A 15 12.15 15.26 6.59
C ASP A 15 10.78 15.66 7.16
N GLU A 16 10.75 16.65 8.05
CA GLU A 16 9.48 17.17 8.58
C GLU A 16 8.66 17.85 7.47
N ALA A 17 9.33 18.57 6.56
CA ALA A 17 8.69 19.18 5.40
C ALA A 17 8.03 18.12 4.49
N ILE A 18 8.76 17.04 4.21
CA ILE A 18 8.30 15.88 3.44
C ILE A 18 7.09 15.24 4.13
N ALA A 19 7.21 14.86 5.40
CA ALA A 19 6.13 14.22 6.16
C ALA A 19 4.83 15.05 6.13
N ARG A 20 4.92 16.37 6.37
CA ARG A 20 3.76 17.27 6.31
C ARG A 20 3.13 17.33 4.91
N ILE A 21 3.94 17.26 3.85
CA ILE A 21 3.43 17.23 2.46
C ILE A 21 2.74 15.89 2.18
N LEU A 22 3.32 14.77 2.62
CA LEU A 22 2.73 13.43 2.44
C LEU A 22 1.40 13.30 3.19
N ASP A 23 1.34 13.76 4.43
CA ASP A 23 0.09 13.83 5.23
C ASP A 23 -1.00 14.62 4.50
N ALA A 24 -0.64 15.78 3.95
CA ALA A 24 -1.58 16.62 3.21
C ALA A 24 -2.01 15.98 1.89
N ALA A 25 -1.10 15.29 1.20
CA ALA A 25 -1.42 14.55 -0.02
C ALA A 25 -2.42 13.42 0.27
N GLY A 26 -2.17 12.62 1.31
CA GLY A 26 -3.08 11.57 1.80
C GLY A 26 -4.48 12.10 2.07
N LYS A 27 -4.61 13.15 2.89
CA LYS A 27 -5.90 13.81 3.19
C LYS A 27 -6.61 14.35 1.95
N THR A 28 -5.85 14.96 1.04
CA THR A 28 -6.41 15.53 -0.19
C THR A 28 -6.98 14.42 -1.08
N ILE A 29 -6.29 13.29 -1.16
CA ILE A 29 -6.73 12.11 -1.92
C ILE A 29 -7.94 11.42 -1.28
N GLU A 30 -7.99 11.30 0.05
CA GLU A 30 -9.17 10.75 0.73
C GLU A 30 -10.46 11.56 0.45
N LEU A 31 -10.30 12.88 0.32
CA LEU A 31 -11.38 13.83 0.05
C LEU A 31 -11.80 13.82 -1.43
N HIS A 32 -10.84 13.85 -2.36
CA HIS A 32 -11.10 14.11 -3.79
C HIS A 32 -10.94 12.89 -4.70
N GLY A 33 -10.38 11.78 -4.20
CA GLY A 33 -10.09 10.60 -5.02
C GLY A 33 -9.18 10.93 -6.21
N ALA A 34 -9.54 10.43 -7.39
CA ALA A 34 -8.77 10.61 -8.63
C ALA A 34 -8.70 12.07 -9.12
N ASP A 35 -9.57 12.95 -8.62
CA ASP A 35 -9.64 14.37 -9.03
C ASP A 35 -8.70 15.29 -8.22
N PHE A 36 -7.84 14.74 -7.36
CA PHE A 36 -6.92 15.54 -6.57
C PHE A 36 -5.88 16.28 -7.47
N SER A 37 -5.42 17.45 -7.02
CA SER A 37 -4.33 18.17 -7.70
C SER A 37 -3.20 18.58 -6.77
N ILE A 38 -2.00 18.78 -7.34
CA ILE A 38 -0.85 19.34 -6.62
C ILE A 38 -1.15 20.71 -6.00
N SER A 39 -2.06 21.47 -6.61
CA SER A 39 -2.52 22.76 -6.09
C SER A 39 -3.31 22.60 -4.80
N ASP A 40 -4.09 21.53 -4.68
CA ASP A 40 -4.86 21.22 -3.49
C ASP A 40 -3.95 20.80 -2.34
N VAL A 41 -2.95 19.96 -2.63
CA VAL A 41 -1.92 19.58 -1.64
C VAL A 41 -1.16 20.81 -1.14
N ALA A 42 -0.67 21.66 -2.06
CA ALA A 42 0.06 22.87 -1.70
C ALA A 42 -0.80 23.82 -0.83
N ARG A 43 -2.10 23.93 -1.16
CA ARG A 43 -3.06 24.71 -0.37
C ARG A 43 -3.28 24.11 1.03
N THR A 44 -3.42 22.80 1.14
CA THR A 44 -3.58 22.09 2.42
C THR A 44 -2.38 22.28 3.35
N VAL A 45 -1.15 22.27 2.83
CA VAL A 45 0.08 22.52 3.61
C VAL A 45 0.30 24.02 3.87
N GLY A 46 -0.25 24.89 3.02
CA GLY A 46 -0.03 26.33 3.06
C GLY A 46 1.28 26.76 2.40
N VAL A 47 1.67 26.11 1.30
CA VAL A 47 2.87 26.40 0.51
C VAL A 47 2.52 26.60 -0.97
N THR A 48 3.52 26.95 -1.80
CA THR A 48 3.34 27.06 -3.26
C THR A 48 3.59 25.70 -3.94
N ARG A 49 3.07 25.51 -5.16
CA ARG A 49 3.41 24.34 -6.00
C ARG A 49 4.91 24.16 -6.18
N GLN A 50 5.64 25.27 -6.38
CA GLN A 50 7.10 25.25 -6.51
C GLN A 50 7.80 24.75 -5.23
N THR A 51 7.23 25.01 -4.05
CA THR A 51 7.76 24.46 -2.80
C THR A 51 7.56 22.95 -2.74
N VAL A 52 6.42 22.44 -3.20
CA VAL A 52 6.18 20.99 -3.29
C VAL A 52 7.15 20.35 -4.29
N TYR A 53 7.32 20.94 -5.47
CA TYR A 53 8.25 20.43 -6.49
C TYR A 53 9.74 20.49 -6.09
N ARG A 54 10.10 21.27 -5.05
CA ARG A 54 11.44 21.22 -4.47
C ARG A 54 11.72 19.87 -3.79
N TYR A 55 10.69 19.26 -3.21
CA TYR A 55 10.79 17.99 -2.48
C TYR A 55 10.47 16.79 -3.36
N PHE A 56 9.61 16.96 -4.37
CA PHE A 56 9.17 15.89 -5.25
C PHE A 56 9.36 16.29 -6.70
N ALA A 57 10.11 15.50 -7.46
CA ALA A 57 10.44 15.81 -8.85
C ALA A 57 9.21 15.90 -9.77
N SER A 58 8.11 15.23 -9.41
CA SER A 58 6.87 15.21 -10.16
C SER A 58 5.66 14.95 -9.24
N THR A 59 4.45 15.16 -9.76
CA THR A 59 3.21 14.75 -9.06
C THR A 59 3.18 13.24 -8.83
N GLU A 60 3.75 12.46 -9.75
CA GLU A 60 3.92 11.02 -9.64
C GLU A 60 4.87 10.64 -8.50
N ALA A 61 6.04 11.30 -8.40
CA ALA A 61 6.97 11.06 -7.29
C ALA A 61 6.32 11.36 -5.93
N LEU A 62 5.47 12.38 -5.87
CA LEU A 62 4.66 12.66 -4.67
C LEU A 62 3.63 11.55 -4.41
N LEU A 63 2.93 11.06 -5.44
CA LEU A 63 1.97 9.96 -5.30
C LEU A 63 2.64 8.67 -4.83
N VAL A 64 3.79 8.31 -5.39
CA VAL A 64 4.53 7.12 -4.93
C VAL A 64 4.96 7.30 -3.47
N ALA A 65 5.52 8.46 -3.11
CA ALA A 65 5.95 8.72 -1.74
C ALA A 65 4.78 8.79 -0.74
N ALA A 66 3.64 9.36 -1.13
CA ALA A 66 2.44 9.38 -0.29
C ALA A 66 1.83 7.98 -0.16
N ALA A 67 2.07 7.10 -1.14
CA ALA A 67 1.65 5.71 -1.08
C ALA A 67 2.44 4.92 -0.09
N VAL A 68 3.76 5.02 -0.18
CA VAL A 68 4.69 4.49 0.80
C VAL A 68 4.23 4.87 2.21
N HIS A 69 3.97 6.17 2.42
CA HIS A 69 3.59 6.68 3.73
C HIS A 69 2.21 6.21 4.21
N ALA A 70 1.21 6.11 3.33
CA ALA A 70 -0.12 5.62 3.68
C ALA A 70 -0.14 4.11 3.92
N VAL A 71 0.70 3.35 3.21
CA VAL A 71 0.83 1.90 3.32
C VAL A 71 1.39 1.51 4.69
N ASP A 72 2.32 2.26 5.28
CA ASP A 72 2.91 1.93 6.58
C ASP A 72 1.84 1.67 7.67
N GLY A 73 0.88 2.60 7.85
CA GLY A 73 -0.19 2.43 8.84
C GLY A 73 -1.23 1.36 8.47
N PHE A 74 -1.31 0.96 7.20
CA PHE A 74 -2.11 -0.18 6.78
C PHE A 74 -1.40 -1.51 7.11
N LEU A 75 -0.10 -1.60 6.82
CA LEU A 75 0.71 -2.79 7.10
C LEU A 75 0.77 -3.06 8.59
N ASP A 76 0.96 -2.05 9.43
CA ASP A 76 1.03 -2.24 10.89
C ASP A 76 -0.25 -2.87 11.45
N ARG A 77 -1.43 -2.39 11.02
CA ARG A 77 -2.72 -2.98 11.41
C ARG A 77 -2.91 -4.39 10.86
N LEU A 78 -2.43 -4.65 9.64
CA LEU A 78 -2.53 -5.97 9.03
C LEU A 78 -1.65 -6.98 9.77
N THR A 79 -0.42 -6.59 10.11
CA THR A 79 0.51 -7.38 10.92
C THR A 79 -0.06 -7.66 12.31
N GLU A 80 -0.65 -6.66 12.98
CA GLU A 80 -1.31 -6.86 14.27
C GLU A 80 -2.50 -7.84 14.17
N HIS A 81 -3.29 -7.77 13.11
CA HIS A 81 -4.45 -8.66 12.90
C HIS A 81 -4.06 -10.12 12.69
N VAL A 82 -2.94 -10.38 12.02
CA VAL A 82 -2.44 -11.75 11.72
C VAL A 82 -1.45 -12.27 12.76
N ALA A 83 -1.17 -11.50 13.80
CA ALA A 83 -0.22 -11.87 14.85
C ALA A 83 -0.59 -13.21 15.49
N GLY A 84 0.43 -14.04 15.72
CA GLY A 84 0.31 -15.40 16.27
C GLY A 84 -0.06 -16.50 15.26
N ILE A 85 -0.32 -16.17 13.99
CA ILE A 85 -0.50 -17.18 12.94
C ILE A 85 0.87 -17.57 12.36
N THR A 86 1.35 -18.75 12.73
CA THR A 86 2.71 -19.20 12.39
C THR A 86 2.78 -20.16 11.21
N SER A 87 1.65 -20.68 10.75
CA SER A 87 1.57 -21.59 9.60
C SER A 87 1.55 -20.78 8.29
N PRO A 88 2.49 -21.00 7.34
CA PRO A 88 2.55 -20.21 6.11
C PRO A 88 1.22 -20.19 5.32
N PRO A 89 0.55 -21.33 5.07
CA PRO A 89 -0.76 -21.35 4.42
C PRO A 89 -1.83 -20.52 5.12
N GLU A 90 -1.87 -20.55 6.45
CA GLU A 90 -2.88 -19.81 7.22
C GLU A 90 -2.55 -18.32 7.29
N ALA A 91 -1.29 -17.96 7.51
CA ALA A 91 -0.83 -16.57 7.59
C ALA A 91 -1.06 -15.83 6.26
N VAL A 92 -0.66 -16.44 5.14
CA VAL A 92 -0.88 -15.87 3.80
C VAL A 92 -2.37 -15.77 3.48
N THR A 93 -3.15 -16.79 3.82
CA THR A 93 -4.61 -16.76 3.61
C THR A 93 -5.24 -15.59 4.36
N GLU A 94 -4.95 -15.46 5.66
CA GLU A 94 -5.54 -14.43 6.50
C GLU A 94 -5.08 -13.03 6.07
N ALA A 95 -3.79 -12.86 5.77
CA ALA A 95 -3.24 -11.59 5.30
C ALA A 95 -3.89 -11.13 3.99
N VAL A 96 -4.00 -12.02 2.98
CA VAL A 96 -4.63 -11.68 1.69
C VAL A 96 -6.13 -11.43 1.85
N ALA A 97 -6.84 -12.26 2.62
CA ALA A 97 -8.27 -12.07 2.86
C ALA A 97 -8.54 -10.72 3.54
N THR A 98 -7.76 -10.40 4.56
CA THR A 98 -7.88 -9.15 5.33
C THR A 98 -7.56 -7.95 4.46
N ALA A 99 -6.47 -8.02 3.68
CA ALA A 99 -6.13 -6.97 2.73
C ALA A 99 -7.29 -6.72 1.75
N LEU A 100 -7.86 -7.76 1.13
CA LEU A 100 -8.99 -7.62 0.21
C LEU A 100 -10.27 -7.08 0.86
N GLU A 101 -10.47 -7.33 2.16
CA GLU A 101 -11.61 -6.79 2.92
C GLU A 101 -11.41 -5.32 3.33
N TRP A 102 -10.16 -4.89 3.51
CA TRP A 102 -9.81 -3.55 3.99
C TRP A 102 -9.51 -2.57 2.85
N LEU A 103 -8.82 -3.01 1.80
CA LEU A 103 -8.42 -2.18 0.64
C LEU A 103 -9.58 -1.38 0.01
N PRO A 104 -10.81 -1.90 -0.14
CA PRO A 104 -11.92 -1.11 -0.68
C PRO A 104 -12.29 0.12 0.17
N ARG A 105 -11.88 0.14 1.44
CA ARG A 105 -12.07 1.28 2.36
C ARG A 105 -10.88 2.25 2.31
N GLU A 106 -9.72 1.78 1.86
CA GLU A 106 -8.49 2.56 1.70
C GLU A 106 -8.45 3.21 0.31
N LYS A 107 -9.20 4.30 0.14
CA LYS A 107 -9.32 5.02 -1.15
C LYS A 107 -7.97 5.28 -1.82
N TYR A 108 -6.95 5.59 -1.02
CA TYR A 108 -5.60 5.86 -1.48
C TYR A 108 -4.95 4.63 -2.12
N ILE A 109 -4.93 3.50 -1.40
CA ILE A 109 -4.28 2.27 -1.85
C ILE A 109 -5.07 1.67 -3.03
N GLY A 110 -6.39 1.74 -2.98
CA GLY A 110 -7.26 1.34 -4.09
C GLY A 110 -6.96 2.04 -5.42
N MET A 111 -6.59 3.33 -5.40
CA MET A 111 -6.23 4.06 -6.63
C MET A 111 -4.91 3.59 -7.26
N LEU A 112 -3.99 3.01 -6.48
CA LEU A 112 -2.73 2.49 -7.00
C LEU A 112 -2.86 1.05 -7.52
N MET A 113 -3.85 0.32 -7.03
CA MET A 113 -4.09 -1.08 -7.41
C MET A 113 -4.91 -1.22 -8.70
N VAL A 114 -5.50 -0.14 -9.22
CA VAL A 114 -6.31 -0.14 -10.45
C VAL A 114 -5.52 0.44 -11.63
N PRO A 115 -5.44 -0.26 -12.78
CA PRO A 115 -4.83 0.27 -13.99
C PRO A 115 -5.47 1.60 -14.40
N GLY A 116 -4.67 2.67 -14.51
CA GLY A 116 -5.13 4.01 -14.90
C GLY A 116 -5.62 4.91 -13.75
N GLY A 117 -5.64 4.45 -12.49
CA GLY A 117 -5.90 5.31 -11.32
C GLY A 117 -4.80 6.35 -11.07
N SER A 118 -3.60 6.06 -11.57
CA SER A 118 -2.70 7.03 -12.15
C SER A 118 -2.26 6.45 -13.50
N GLN A 119 -2.13 7.25 -14.55
CA GLN A 119 -1.54 6.77 -15.82
C GLN A 119 -0.06 6.34 -15.66
N HIS A 120 0.49 6.35 -14.43
CA HIS A 120 1.93 6.40 -14.15
C HIS A 120 2.35 5.58 -12.91
N ALA A 121 1.50 4.73 -12.32
CA ALA A 121 2.01 3.69 -11.44
C ALA A 121 2.66 2.62 -12.34
N GLU A 122 3.98 2.73 -12.54
CA GLU A 122 4.80 1.65 -13.08
C GLU A 122 4.34 0.36 -12.39
N SER A 123 3.83 -0.59 -13.17
CA SER A 123 3.20 -1.89 -12.85
C SER A 123 2.93 -2.28 -11.37
N VAL A 124 1.90 -3.10 -11.14
CA VAL A 124 1.67 -3.73 -9.81
C VAL A 124 2.85 -4.55 -9.28
N THR A 125 3.83 -4.87 -10.14
CA THR A 125 5.10 -5.49 -9.79
C THR A 125 6.28 -4.52 -9.90
N SER A 126 6.08 -3.21 -9.65
CA SER A 126 7.20 -2.27 -9.54
C SER A 126 8.10 -2.65 -8.37
N ASP A 127 9.37 -2.25 -8.44
CA ASP A 127 10.33 -2.49 -7.35
C ASP A 127 9.83 -1.96 -6.00
N VAL A 128 9.06 -0.86 -6.01
CA VAL A 128 8.43 -0.31 -4.81
C VAL A 128 7.36 -1.27 -4.27
N ALA A 129 6.44 -1.72 -5.12
CA ALA A 129 5.39 -2.65 -4.71
C ALA A 129 5.96 -4.00 -4.24
N LEU A 130 6.96 -4.54 -4.94
CA LEU A 130 7.63 -5.78 -4.57
C LEU A 130 8.32 -5.68 -3.21
N ARG A 131 9.04 -4.57 -2.94
CA ARG A 131 9.63 -4.34 -1.61
C ARG A 131 8.58 -4.31 -0.52
N PHE A 132 7.45 -3.63 -0.72
CA PHE A 132 6.37 -3.62 0.27
C PHE A 132 5.75 -4.98 0.51
N ALA A 133 5.49 -5.73 -0.55
CA ALA A 133 4.95 -7.08 -0.43
C ALA A 133 5.93 -7.99 0.31
N ARG A 134 7.22 -7.90 0.00
CA ARG A 134 8.29 -8.62 0.69
C ARG A 134 8.35 -8.26 2.17
N ASP A 135 8.39 -6.98 2.49
CA ASP A 135 8.39 -6.50 3.88
C ASP A 135 7.15 -7.00 4.63
N MET A 136 5.98 -7.03 3.99
CA MET A 136 4.75 -7.56 4.60
C MET A 136 4.83 -9.06 4.86
N VAL A 137 5.31 -9.85 3.89
CA VAL A 137 5.48 -11.30 4.04
C VAL A 137 6.47 -11.61 5.18
N GLN A 138 7.56 -10.86 5.27
CA GLN A 138 8.56 -11.01 6.33
C GLN A 138 8.07 -10.56 7.71
N ARG A 139 7.06 -9.68 7.79
CA ARG A 139 6.42 -9.28 9.05
C ARG A 139 5.41 -10.30 9.59
N LEU A 140 5.06 -11.34 8.82
CA LEU A 140 4.22 -12.42 9.33
C LEU A 140 5.00 -13.23 10.39
N ASP A 141 4.32 -13.73 11.42
CA ASP A 141 4.91 -14.55 12.50
C ASP A 141 5.30 -15.97 12.05
N VAL A 142 5.60 -16.14 10.76
CA VAL A 142 6.03 -17.39 10.14
C VAL A 142 7.56 -17.44 10.17
N ASP A 143 8.11 -18.50 10.74
CA ASP A 143 9.53 -18.82 10.54
C ASP A 143 9.71 -19.40 9.14
N TRP A 144 9.90 -18.51 8.15
CA TRP A 144 9.99 -18.87 6.74
C TRP A 144 11.13 -19.84 6.45
N VAL A 145 12.28 -19.65 7.11
CA VAL A 145 13.45 -20.52 6.95
C VAL A 145 13.15 -21.91 7.53
N ALA A 146 12.57 -22.00 8.73
CA ALA A 146 12.18 -23.29 9.30
C ALA A 146 11.05 -23.97 8.51
N ALA A 147 10.19 -23.19 7.85
CA ALA A 147 9.17 -23.66 6.93
C ALA A 147 9.72 -24.08 5.55
N GLY A 148 11.01 -23.87 5.30
CA GLY A 148 11.74 -24.32 4.11
C GLY A 148 11.82 -23.30 2.97
N TYR A 149 11.48 -22.03 3.21
CA TYR A 149 11.52 -20.97 2.20
C TYR A 149 12.82 -20.18 2.28
N ASP A 150 13.48 -19.99 1.14
CA ASP A 150 14.61 -19.07 0.99
C ASP A 150 14.19 -17.66 0.56
N ASP A 151 15.15 -16.72 0.52
CA ASP A 151 14.87 -15.32 0.15
C ASP A 151 14.30 -15.17 -1.26
N ALA A 152 14.70 -16.03 -2.21
CA ALA A 152 14.22 -15.97 -3.59
C ALA A 152 12.78 -16.47 -3.70
N GLU A 153 12.44 -17.53 -2.96
CA GLU A 153 11.07 -18.02 -2.85
C GLU A 153 10.14 -17.00 -2.16
N ILE A 154 10.66 -16.23 -1.19
CA ILE A 154 9.91 -15.12 -0.59
C ILE A 154 9.68 -13.98 -1.59
N ASP A 155 10.65 -13.67 -2.45
CA ASP A 155 10.48 -12.68 -3.51
C ASP A 155 9.41 -13.14 -4.53
N GLU A 156 9.46 -14.39 -4.97
CA GLU A 156 8.46 -14.98 -5.87
C GLU A 156 7.07 -15.03 -5.24
N LEU A 157 6.99 -15.41 -3.95
CA LEU A 157 5.75 -15.40 -3.19
C LEU A 157 5.17 -13.98 -3.13
N SER A 158 5.99 -12.99 -2.82
CA SER A 158 5.58 -11.58 -2.71
C SER A 158 4.99 -11.07 -4.03
N GLU A 159 5.64 -11.37 -5.15
CA GLU A 159 5.11 -11.07 -6.48
C GLU A 159 3.77 -11.77 -6.73
N HIS A 160 3.69 -13.07 -6.41
CA HIS A 160 2.49 -13.86 -6.61
C HIS A 160 1.30 -13.27 -5.84
N LEU A 161 1.48 -12.94 -4.56
CA LEU A 161 0.43 -12.37 -3.73
C LEU A 161 -0.06 -11.01 -4.25
N LEU A 162 0.84 -10.15 -4.73
CA LEU A 162 0.45 -8.87 -5.34
C LEU A 162 -0.45 -9.08 -6.56
N ARG A 163 -0.10 -10.01 -7.45
CA ARG A 163 -0.90 -10.34 -8.64
C ARG A 163 -2.29 -10.88 -8.26
N ILE A 164 -2.36 -11.74 -7.24
CA ILE A 164 -3.63 -12.24 -6.72
C ILE A 164 -4.48 -11.10 -6.15
N ILE A 165 -3.92 -10.27 -5.27
CA ILE A 165 -4.64 -9.15 -4.65
C ILE A 165 -5.17 -8.21 -5.74
N GLN A 166 -4.33 -7.83 -6.71
CA GLN A 166 -4.74 -6.98 -7.82
C GLN A 166 -5.90 -7.58 -8.62
N SER A 167 -5.84 -8.88 -8.94
CA SER A 167 -6.91 -9.54 -9.69
C SER A 167 -8.25 -9.44 -8.95
N PHE A 168 -8.27 -9.65 -7.64
CA PHE A 168 -9.48 -9.54 -6.82
C PHE A 168 -9.95 -8.09 -6.64
N VAL A 169 -9.03 -7.12 -6.61
CA VAL A 169 -9.38 -5.69 -6.54
C VAL A 169 -10.04 -5.24 -7.85
N ILE A 170 -9.53 -5.67 -9.00
CA ILE A 170 -10.04 -5.31 -10.32
C ILE A 170 -11.37 -6.02 -10.62
N ASP A 171 -11.46 -7.32 -10.33
CA ASP A 171 -12.67 -8.13 -10.50
C ASP A 171 -12.95 -8.94 -9.22
N PRO A 172 -13.74 -8.39 -8.29
CA PRO A 172 -14.02 -9.06 -7.01
C PRO A 172 -14.96 -10.27 -7.15
N GLY A 173 -15.47 -10.57 -8.35
CA GLY A 173 -16.43 -11.65 -8.60
C GLY A 173 -17.89 -11.26 -8.34
N ARG A 174 -18.81 -12.20 -8.64
CA ARG A 174 -20.27 -11.98 -8.62
C ARG A 174 -21.02 -13.13 -7.92
N PRO A 175 -21.51 -12.95 -6.67
CA PRO A 175 -21.17 -11.85 -5.76
C PRO A 175 -19.71 -11.95 -5.26
N PRO A 176 -19.13 -10.85 -4.74
CA PRO A 176 -17.82 -10.90 -4.09
C PRO A 176 -17.81 -11.85 -2.89
N ARG A 177 -16.80 -12.73 -2.82
CA ARG A 177 -16.57 -13.57 -1.63
C ARG A 177 -16.12 -12.71 -0.46
N ARG A 178 -16.57 -13.05 0.74
CA ARG A 178 -16.23 -12.35 1.99
C ARG A 178 -16.11 -13.33 3.15
N GLY A 179 -15.50 -12.89 4.25
CA GLY A 179 -15.45 -13.64 5.51
C GLY A 179 -14.83 -15.02 5.31
N GLN A 180 -15.54 -16.05 5.78
CA GLN A 180 -15.06 -17.43 5.73
C GLN A 180 -15.01 -17.99 4.31
N GLU A 181 -15.88 -17.56 3.40
CA GLU A 181 -15.88 -18.05 2.01
C GLU A 181 -14.63 -17.59 1.26
N LEU A 182 -14.22 -16.34 1.48
CA LEU A 182 -12.98 -15.80 0.91
C LEU A 182 -11.76 -16.53 1.46
N ARG A 183 -11.68 -16.69 2.79
CA ARG A 183 -10.60 -17.44 3.46
C ARG A 183 -10.53 -18.89 2.98
N ALA A 184 -11.66 -19.59 2.86
CA ALA A 184 -11.69 -20.96 2.36
C ALA A 184 -11.21 -21.06 0.90
N TYR A 185 -11.58 -20.09 0.06
CA TYR A 185 -11.12 -20.02 -1.33
C TYR A 185 -9.61 -19.78 -1.41
N LEU A 186 -9.11 -18.75 -0.71
CA LEU A 186 -7.70 -18.38 -0.70
C LEU A 186 -6.84 -19.47 -0.07
N HIS A 187 -7.28 -20.09 1.01
CA HIS A 187 -6.58 -21.23 1.60
C HIS A 187 -6.48 -22.40 0.62
N ARG A 188 -7.54 -22.69 -0.14
CA ARG A 188 -7.54 -23.78 -1.11
C ARG A 188 -6.60 -23.53 -2.28
N TRP A 189 -6.59 -22.32 -2.85
CA TRP A 189 -5.92 -22.04 -4.12
C TRP A 189 -4.60 -21.29 -3.99
N VAL A 190 -4.39 -20.56 -2.89
CA VAL A 190 -3.16 -19.80 -2.60
C VAL A 190 -2.43 -20.49 -1.45
N GLY A 191 -3.04 -20.59 -0.27
CA GLY A 191 -2.38 -21.15 0.93
C GLY A 191 -1.85 -22.58 0.74
N ARG A 192 -2.65 -23.48 0.15
CA ARG A 192 -2.22 -24.87 -0.12
C ARG A 192 -1.26 -25.04 -1.30
N ALA A 193 -1.12 -24.02 -2.14
CA ALA A 193 -0.15 -24.02 -3.23
C ALA A 193 1.27 -23.78 -2.71
N LEU A 194 1.40 -23.17 -1.52
CA LEU A 194 2.66 -22.98 -0.82
C LEU A 194 3.30 -24.34 -0.48
N ARG A 195 4.40 -24.62 -1.15
CA ARG A 195 5.30 -25.74 -0.88
C ARG A 195 6.71 -25.21 -1.07
N PRO A 196 7.61 -25.42 -0.11
CA PRO A 196 9.02 -25.11 -0.33
C PRO A 196 9.56 -25.96 -1.50
N GLY A 197 10.49 -25.39 -2.26
CA GLY A 197 11.16 -25.98 -3.42
C GLY A 197 12.12 -27.12 -3.13
#